data_AF-A0A3D0CEA5-F1
#
_entry.id   AF-A0A3D0CEA5-F1
#
_cell.length_a   1.000
_cell.length_b   1.000
_cell.length_c   1.000
_cell.angle_alpha   90.00
_cell.angle_beta   90.00
_cell.angle_gamma   90.00
#
_symmetry.space_group_name_H-M   'P 1'
#
loop_
_entity.id
_entity.type
_entity.pdbx_description
1 polymer ?
#
loop_
_entity_poly.entity_id
_entity_poly.type
_entity_poly.pdbx_seq_one_letter_code
_entity_poly.pdbx_strand_id
1 'polypeptide(L)'
;MSKEELNLTNDSNDVTLESEERRKFFGKSALIGAGVVAAPMTAAMFASTAQAQRKEMAMSPVVHPGELDEYYGFWSGGHSGEVRIMGIPSMRELMRIPVFNTDSATGWGLTEESKRVKGDSADIMMGDSHHPHMSMTDGSYNGKYVFINDKANSRVARIRCDIMKCDKMLTVPNVQAVHGLRV
;
A
#
# COMPACT_ATOMS: atom_id res chain seq x y z
N MET A 1 31.67 -2.06 79.69
CA MET A 1 30.60 -1.22 80.26
C MET A 1 30.96 0.23 79.98
N SER A 2 30.03 0.98 79.37
CA SER A 2 30.10 2.38 78.91
C SER A 2 30.93 2.64 77.65
N LYS A 3 30.49 3.42 76.65
CA LYS A 3 29.19 4.04 76.31
C LYS A 3 29.20 4.19 74.77
N GLU A 4 28.09 3.87 74.11
CA GLU A 4 27.85 4.20 72.70
C GLU A 4 27.77 5.71 72.52
N GLU A 5 28.52 6.25 71.56
CA GLU A 5 28.23 7.56 70.94
C GLU A 5 27.79 7.30 69.49
N LEU A 6 26.49 7.49 69.25
CA LEU A 6 25.92 7.55 67.91
C LEU A 6 26.39 8.84 67.22
N ASN A 7 27.21 8.69 66.19
CA ASN A 7 27.50 9.76 65.24
C ASN A 7 26.42 9.76 64.15
N LEU A 8 25.44 10.64 64.27
CA LEU A 8 24.40 10.87 63.26
C LEU A 8 24.94 11.88 62.23
N THR A 9 25.51 11.40 61.13
CA THR A 9 25.71 12.21 59.91
C THR A 9 24.47 12.09 59.03
N ASN A 10 23.66 13.15 59.02
CA ASN A 10 22.53 13.36 58.10
C ASN A 10 23.05 13.57 56.67
N ASP A 11 23.11 12.51 55.86
CA ASP A 11 23.43 12.61 54.42
C ASP A 11 22.41 11.83 53.55
N SER A 12 21.12 12.03 53.82
CA SER A 12 20.05 11.54 52.95
C SER A 12 19.13 12.69 52.55
N ASN A 13 19.58 13.53 51.61
CA ASN A 13 18.74 14.55 50.99
C ASN A 13 19.03 14.72 49.49
N ASP A 14 19.35 13.63 48.79
CA ASP A 14 19.32 13.64 47.33
C ASP A 14 18.20 12.71 46.84
N VAL A 15 16.99 13.28 46.78
CA VAL A 15 15.84 12.60 46.19
C VAL A 15 15.92 12.81 44.69
N THR A 16 16.48 11.83 43.97
CA THR A 16 16.46 11.82 42.51
C THR A 16 15.01 11.72 42.04
N LEU A 17 14.50 12.82 41.48
CA LEU A 17 13.13 12.89 40.98
C LEU A 17 13.03 12.08 39.68
N GLU A 18 12.36 10.93 39.71
CA GLU A 18 12.03 10.07 38.55
C GLU A 18 11.34 10.80 37.37
N SER A 19 10.88 12.04 37.59
CA SER A 19 10.09 12.84 36.65
C SER A 19 10.74 14.17 36.25
N GLU A 20 12.06 14.32 36.45
CA GLU A 20 12.77 15.57 36.10
C GLU A 20 12.54 15.97 34.64
N GLU A 21 12.53 15.01 33.72
CA GLU A 21 12.21 15.24 32.29
C GLU A 21 10.75 15.63 32.05
N ARG A 22 9.80 15.05 32.79
CA ARG A 22 8.37 15.40 32.70
C ARG A 22 8.08 16.79 33.24
N ARG A 23 8.77 17.21 34.31
CA ARG A 23 8.69 18.59 34.82
C ARG A 23 9.37 19.60 33.88
N LYS A 24 10.50 19.24 33.26
CA LYS A 24 11.13 20.06 32.21
C LYS A 24 10.21 20.19 30.98
N PHE A 25 9.47 19.15 30.62
CA PHE A 25 8.47 19.21 29.55
C PHE A 25 7.35 20.22 29.86
N PHE A 26 6.71 20.13 31.05
CA PHE A 26 5.67 21.10 31.44
C PHE A 26 6.22 22.52 31.69
N GLY A 27 7.47 22.67 32.14
CA GLY A 27 8.14 23.96 32.26
C GLY A 27 8.38 24.63 30.90
N LYS A 28 8.72 23.84 29.86
CA LYS A 28 8.81 24.34 28.48
C LYS A 28 7.46 24.71 27.89
N SER A 29 6.38 24.01 28.25
CA SER A 29 5.00 24.37 27.86
C SER A 29 4.52 25.66 28.53
N ALA A 30 4.91 25.91 29.78
CA ALA A 30 4.55 27.12 30.51
C ALA A 30 5.26 28.39 29.96
N LEU A 31 6.47 28.24 29.41
CA LEU A 31 7.18 29.35 28.74
C LEU A 31 6.52 29.78 27.42
N ILE A 32 5.75 28.88 26.79
CA ILE A 32 4.93 29.18 25.60
C ILE A 32 3.63 29.89 26.01
N GLY A 33 3.15 29.71 27.25
CA GLY A 33 1.90 30.31 27.73
C GLY A 33 1.97 31.79 28.11
N ALA A 34 3.16 32.34 28.40
CA ALA A 34 3.29 33.69 28.96
C ALA A 34 4.12 34.68 28.10
N GLY A 35 4.56 34.27 26.91
CA GLY A 35 5.49 35.08 26.11
C GLY A 35 5.52 34.77 24.62
N VAL A 36 4.44 34.26 24.03
CA VAL A 36 4.33 34.19 22.56
C VAL A 36 3.96 35.58 22.06
N VAL A 37 4.98 36.39 21.82
CA VAL A 37 4.91 37.31 20.67
C VAL A 37 4.69 36.38 19.49
N ALA A 38 3.48 36.39 18.94
CA ALA A 38 3.19 35.73 17.68
C ALA A 38 4.09 36.38 16.62
N ALA A 39 5.30 35.86 16.45
CA ALA A 39 6.14 36.22 15.33
C ALA A 39 5.33 35.85 14.07
N PRO A 40 4.99 36.81 13.21
CA PRO A 40 4.24 36.50 12.01
C PRO A 40 5.09 35.54 11.18
N MET A 41 4.67 34.28 11.10
CA MET A 41 5.35 33.32 10.24
C MET A 41 5.27 33.86 8.82
N THR A 42 6.43 34.05 8.20
CA THR A 42 6.49 34.53 6.82
C THR A 42 5.94 33.44 5.89
N ALA A 43 5.45 33.81 4.72
CA ALA A 43 4.97 32.84 3.72
C ALA A 43 6.03 31.76 3.40
N ALA A 44 7.32 32.10 3.49
CA ALA A 44 8.43 31.17 3.35
C ALA A 44 8.52 30.16 4.51
N MET A 45 8.25 30.58 5.75
CA MET A 45 8.19 29.67 6.91
C MET A 45 6.97 28.75 6.87
N PHE A 46 5.83 29.23 6.38
CA PHE A 46 4.67 28.37 6.11
C PHE A 46 4.95 27.37 4.99
N ALA A 47 5.62 27.80 3.91
CA ALA A 47 5.99 26.91 2.81
C ALA A 47 7.01 25.84 3.25
N SER A 48 7.99 26.20 4.08
CA SER A 48 9.02 25.26 4.56
C SER A 48 8.46 24.26 5.57
N THR A 49 7.56 24.67 6.47
CA THR A 49 6.85 23.75 7.37
C THR A 49 5.91 22.81 6.60
N ALA A 50 5.19 23.32 5.60
CA ALA A 50 4.36 22.49 4.71
C ALA A 50 5.19 21.49 3.88
N GLN A 51 6.41 21.86 3.46
CA GLN A 51 7.32 20.93 2.79
C GLN A 51 7.92 19.88 3.75
N ALA A 52 8.26 20.26 4.98
CA ALA A 52 8.76 19.34 5.99
C ALA A 52 7.69 18.32 6.41
N GLN A 53 6.45 18.77 6.63
CA GLN A 53 5.32 17.87 6.90
C GLN A 53 5.05 16.94 5.71
N ARG A 54 5.16 17.42 4.46
CA ARG A 54 5.05 16.55 3.28
C ARG A 54 6.12 15.45 3.26
N LYS A 55 7.33 15.73 3.70
CA LYS A 55 8.44 14.76 3.70
C LYS A 55 8.27 13.67 4.76
N GLU A 56 7.65 14.00 5.89
CA GLU A 56 7.31 13.06 6.95
C GLU A 56 6.05 12.24 6.60
N MET A 57 5.06 12.88 5.98
CA MET A 57 3.86 12.21 5.43
C MET A 57 4.17 11.30 4.24
N ALA A 58 5.19 11.62 3.43
CA ALA A 58 5.58 10.82 2.26
C ALA A 58 6.00 9.37 2.60
N MET A 59 6.27 9.07 3.88
CA MET A 59 6.61 7.73 4.36
C MET A 59 5.53 7.12 5.26
N SER A 60 4.40 7.82 5.49
CA SER A 60 3.31 7.29 6.30
C SER A 60 2.54 6.21 5.51
N PRO A 61 2.28 5.04 6.09
CA PRO A 61 1.42 4.02 5.46
C PRO A 61 -0.07 4.38 5.56
N VAL A 62 -0.42 5.43 6.33
CA VAL A 62 -1.80 5.82 6.58
C VAL A 62 -2.28 6.79 5.51
N VAL A 63 -3.38 6.45 4.85
CA VAL A 63 -4.11 7.32 3.92
C VAL A 63 -5.49 7.61 4.52
N HIS A 64 -5.73 8.87 4.88
CA HIS A 64 -6.95 9.29 5.58
C HIS A 64 -8.16 9.38 4.63
N PRO A 65 -9.39 9.40 5.16
CA PRO A 65 -10.58 9.66 4.34
C PRO A 65 -10.46 10.96 3.54
N GLY A 66 -10.66 10.88 2.22
CA GLY A 66 -10.52 12.01 1.31
C GLY A 66 -9.13 12.15 0.66
N GLU A 67 -8.13 11.40 1.14
CA GLU A 67 -6.81 11.31 0.52
C GLU A 67 -6.74 10.17 -0.50
N LEU A 68 -5.84 10.31 -1.47
CA LEU A 68 -5.59 9.33 -2.52
C LEU A 68 -4.30 8.55 -2.24
N ASP A 69 -4.28 7.30 -2.67
CA ASP A 69 -3.05 6.51 -2.75
C ASP A 69 -2.11 7.08 -3.83
N GLU A 70 -0.81 6.88 -3.62
CA GLU A 70 0.24 7.41 -4.51
C GLU A 70 0.49 6.47 -5.71
N TYR A 71 0.40 5.15 -5.50
CA TYR A 71 0.61 4.16 -6.55
C TYR A 71 -0.53 3.16 -6.67
N TYR A 72 -0.64 2.60 -7.88
CA TYR A 72 -1.44 1.42 -8.15
C TYR A 72 -0.59 0.16 -8.07
N GLY A 73 -1.03 -0.77 -7.24
CA GLY A 73 -0.52 -2.13 -7.21
C GLY A 73 -1.37 -3.05 -8.06
N PHE A 74 -0.78 -3.75 -9.05
CA PHE A 74 -1.46 -4.83 -9.76
C PHE A 74 -1.09 -6.17 -9.13
N TRP A 75 -2.03 -6.76 -8.41
CA TRP A 75 -1.83 -8.00 -7.66
C TRP A 75 -2.37 -9.20 -8.41
N SER A 76 -1.60 -10.29 -8.31
CA SER A 76 -2.10 -11.61 -8.67
C SER A 76 -3.21 -12.04 -7.69
N GLY A 77 -4.27 -12.63 -8.21
CA GLY A 77 -5.27 -13.33 -7.41
C GLY A 77 -4.86 -14.75 -7.01
N GLY A 78 -3.73 -15.26 -7.47
CA GLY A 78 -3.34 -16.66 -7.31
C GLY A 78 -4.39 -17.61 -7.87
N HIS A 79 -4.70 -18.66 -7.12
CA HIS A 79 -5.73 -19.66 -7.41
C HIS A 79 -7.16 -19.11 -7.49
N SER A 80 -7.39 -17.83 -7.17
CA SER A 80 -8.69 -17.20 -7.41
C SER A 80 -8.90 -16.81 -8.88
N GLY A 81 -7.83 -16.73 -9.69
CA GLY A 81 -7.90 -16.51 -11.13
C GLY A 81 -8.21 -15.07 -11.57
N GLU A 82 -8.32 -14.11 -10.65
CA GLU A 82 -8.56 -12.69 -10.94
C GLU A 82 -7.27 -11.86 -10.85
N VAL A 83 -7.33 -10.58 -11.26
CA VAL A 83 -6.30 -9.58 -10.97
C VAL A 83 -6.90 -8.50 -10.07
N ARG A 84 -6.15 -8.06 -9.07
CA ARG A 84 -6.60 -7.04 -8.10
C ARG A 84 -5.85 -5.75 -8.27
N ILE A 85 -6.55 -4.63 -8.11
CA ILE A 85 -5.93 -3.30 -8.06
C ILE A 85 -5.87 -2.87 -6.59
N MET A 86 -4.67 -2.61 -6.11
CA MET A 86 -4.39 -2.16 -4.75
C MET A 86 -4.00 -0.68 -4.76
N GLY A 87 -4.41 0.07 -3.74
CA GLY A 87 -3.87 1.39 -3.44
C GLY A 87 -2.63 1.26 -2.56
N ILE A 88 -1.55 1.96 -2.90
CA ILE A 88 -0.30 2.01 -2.13
C ILE A 88 -0.06 3.46 -1.70
N PRO A 89 0.18 3.75 -0.40
CA PRO A 89 0.58 2.80 0.64
C PRO A 89 -0.55 2.24 1.52
N SER A 90 -1.82 2.59 1.28
CA SER A 90 -2.92 2.17 2.18
C SER A 90 -3.19 0.67 2.21
N MET A 91 -2.74 -0.06 1.18
CA MET A 91 -2.98 -1.49 0.96
C MET A 91 -4.47 -1.87 0.83
N ARG A 92 -5.33 -0.91 0.50
CA ARG A 92 -6.75 -1.15 0.23
C ARG A 92 -6.92 -1.78 -1.15
N GLU A 93 -7.77 -2.80 -1.26
CA GLU A 93 -8.20 -3.33 -2.55
C GLU A 93 -9.23 -2.38 -3.16
N LEU A 94 -8.88 -1.76 -4.29
CA LEU A 94 -9.71 -0.78 -4.97
C LEU A 94 -10.68 -1.43 -5.97
N MET A 95 -10.26 -2.54 -6.59
CA MET A 95 -11.03 -3.22 -7.63
C MET A 95 -10.57 -4.66 -7.83
N ARG A 96 -11.51 -5.50 -8.27
CA ARG A 96 -11.26 -6.84 -8.82
C ARG A 96 -11.52 -6.83 -10.32
N ILE A 97 -10.56 -7.32 -11.09
CA ILE A 97 -10.68 -7.51 -12.53
C ILE A 97 -10.82 -9.02 -12.76
N PRO A 98 -12.00 -9.51 -13.17
CA PRO A 98 -12.15 -10.92 -13.45
C PRO A 98 -11.39 -11.29 -14.73
N VAL A 99 -10.69 -12.42 -14.70
CA VAL A 99 -9.85 -12.90 -15.81
C VAL A 99 -10.14 -14.37 -16.09
N PHE A 100 -9.66 -15.27 -15.25
CA PHE A 100 -9.80 -16.72 -15.44
C PHE A 100 -10.92 -17.33 -14.60
N ASN A 101 -11.41 -16.60 -13.60
CA ASN A 101 -12.56 -16.98 -12.80
C ASN A 101 -13.89 -16.72 -13.51
N THR A 102 -14.96 -17.31 -12.97
CA THR A 102 -16.33 -16.87 -13.25
C THR A 102 -16.73 -15.87 -12.19
N ASP A 103 -17.08 -14.64 -12.58
CA ASP A 103 -17.45 -13.59 -11.65
C ASP A 103 -18.95 -13.34 -11.66
N SER A 104 -19.56 -13.62 -10.50
CA SER A 104 -20.99 -13.40 -10.29
C SER A 104 -21.37 -11.92 -10.28
N ALA A 105 -20.47 -11.01 -9.91
CA ALA A 105 -20.80 -9.59 -9.77
C ALA A 105 -20.97 -8.91 -11.13
N THR A 106 -20.02 -9.15 -12.04
CA THR A 106 -20.05 -8.54 -13.39
C THR A 106 -20.62 -9.45 -14.47
N GLY A 107 -20.78 -10.75 -14.19
CA GLY A 107 -21.17 -11.76 -15.18
C GLY A 107 -20.01 -12.21 -16.08
N TRP A 108 -18.76 -11.85 -15.78
CA TRP A 108 -17.61 -12.33 -16.55
C TRP A 108 -17.53 -13.87 -16.50
N GLY A 109 -17.41 -14.49 -17.69
CA GLY A 109 -17.52 -15.93 -17.88
C GLY A 109 -18.95 -16.41 -18.20
N LEU A 110 -19.96 -15.56 -18.00
CA LEU A 110 -21.38 -15.85 -18.26
C LEU A 110 -21.93 -15.03 -19.43
N THR A 111 -21.48 -13.78 -19.59
CA THR A 111 -21.92 -12.92 -20.71
C THR A 111 -21.33 -13.39 -22.04
N GLU A 112 -22.02 -13.10 -23.14
CA GLU A 112 -21.55 -13.48 -24.48
C GLU A 112 -20.28 -12.72 -24.89
N GLU A 113 -20.09 -11.50 -24.41
CA GLU A 113 -18.88 -10.71 -24.63
C GLU A 113 -17.67 -11.34 -23.95
N SER A 114 -17.82 -11.77 -22.69
CA SER A 114 -16.71 -12.38 -21.94
C SER A 114 -16.39 -13.79 -22.44
N LYS A 115 -17.40 -14.61 -22.76
CA LYS A 115 -17.20 -15.91 -23.42
C LYS A 115 -16.46 -15.76 -24.75
N ARG A 116 -16.81 -14.75 -25.55
CA ARG A 116 -16.10 -14.44 -26.80
C ARG A 116 -14.63 -14.09 -26.56
N VAL A 117 -14.31 -13.36 -25.50
CA VAL A 117 -12.92 -13.05 -25.14
C VAL A 117 -12.16 -14.30 -24.67
N LYS A 118 -12.80 -15.19 -23.90
CA LYS A 118 -12.20 -16.45 -23.43
C LYS A 118 -11.96 -17.46 -24.56
N GLY A 119 -12.71 -17.36 -25.66
CA GLY A 119 -12.52 -18.16 -26.87
C GLY A 119 -12.71 -19.66 -26.60
N ASP A 120 -11.68 -20.44 -26.91
CA ASP A 120 -11.65 -21.90 -26.72
C ASP A 120 -11.73 -22.35 -25.26
N SER A 121 -11.48 -21.43 -24.31
CA SER A 121 -11.48 -21.71 -22.87
C SER A 121 -12.74 -21.19 -22.16
N ALA A 122 -13.80 -20.88 -22.90
CA ALA A 122 -15.03 -20.31 -22.35
C ALA A 122 -15.71 -21.23 -21.30
N ASP A 123 -15.61 -22.54 -21.47
CA ASP A 123 -16.12 -23.59 -20.58
C ASP A 123 -15.28 -23.79 -19.30
N ILE A 124 -14.03 -23.31 -19.27
CA ILE A 124 -13.16 -23.40 -18.10
C ILE A 124 -13.57 -22.33 -17.07
N MET A 125 -13.99 -22.76 -15.88
CA MET A 125 -14.52 -21.88 -14.83
C MET A 125 -13.49 -21.41 -13.79
N MET A 126 -12.26 -21.94 -13.84
CA MET A 126 -11.19 -21.66 -12.89
C MET A 126 -9.91 -21.17 -13.58
N GLY A 127 -8.97 -20.68 -12.77
CA GLY A 127 -7.59 -20.46 -13.18
C GLY A 127 -6.69 -20.16 -11.99
N ASP A 128 -5.39 -20.11 -12.26
CA ASP A 128 -4.36 -19.77 -11.30
C ASP A 128 -3.52 -18.64 -11.89
N SER A 129 -3.90 -17.39 -11.56
CA SER A 129 -3.20 -16.18 -12.01
C SER A 129 -1.86 -16.05 -11.28
N HIS A 130 -0.75 -15.80 -11.99
CA HIS A 130 0.58 -15.75 -11.35
C HIS A 130 1.28 -14.40 -11.47
N HIS A 131 1.64 -13.97 -12.67
CA HIS A 131 2.56 -12.83 -12.86
C HIS A 131 1.94 -11.66 -13.63
N PRO A 132 1.31 -10.68 -12.95
CA PRO A 132 0.81 -9.47 -13.60
C PRO A 132 1.96 -8.53 -13.93
N HIS A 133 2.13 -8.17 -15.20
CA HIS A 133 3.16 -7.22 -15.66
C HIS A 133 2.60 -6.18 -16.62
N MET A 134 2.92 -4.91 -16.37
CA MET A 134 2.45 -3.79 -17.17
C MET A 134 3.37 -3.52 -18.37
N SER A 135 2.78 -3.22 -19.53
CA SER A 135 3.53 -2.90 -20.74
C SER A 135 4.47 -1.70 -20.57
N MET A 136 5.61 -1.76 -21.25
CA MET A 136 6.65 -0.74 -21.19
C MET A 136 6.94 -0.09 -22.55
N THR A 137 7.50 1.11 -22.49
CA THR A 137 8.16 1.79 -23.61
C THR A 137 9.45 2.38 -23.07
N ASP A 138 10.58 2.03 -23.70
CA ASP A 138 11.91 2.47 -23.28
C ASP A 138 12.22 2.22 -21.78
N GLY A 139 11.92 1.00 -21.31
CA GLY A 139 12.17 0.58 -19.93
C GLY A 139 11.25 1.20 -18.87
N SER A 140 10.25 2.01 -19.27
CA SER A 140 9.30 2.64 -18.35
C SER A 140 7.87 2.16 -18.62
N TYR A 141 7.06 1.98 -17.57
CA TYR A 141 5.65 1.62 -17.72
C TYR A 141 4.88 2.69 -18.51
N ASN A 142 4.14 2.26 -19.52
CA ASN A 142 3.37 3.16 -20.39
C ASN A 142 1.86 3.14 -20.09
N GLY A 143 1.42 2.36 -19.10
CA GLY A 143 0.03 2.36 -18.63
C GLY A 143 -0.98 1.77 -19.62
N LYS A 144 -0.57 1.11 -20.70
CA LYS A 144 -1.51 0.64 -21.74
C LYS A 144 -2.16 -0.70 -21.41
N TYR A 145 -1.36 -1.69 -21.01
CA TYR A 145 -1.83 -3.04 -20.76
C TYR A 145 -1.20 -3.64 -19.51
N VAL A 146 -1.91 -4.57 -18.88
CA VAL A 146 -1.36 -5.55 -17.94
C VAL A 146 -1.52 -6.94 -18.54
N PHE A 147 -0.45 -7.72 -18.57
CA PHE A 147 -0.45 -9.10 -18.99
C PHE A 147 -0.39 -10.02 -17.78
N ILE A 148 -1.12 -11.13 -17.83
CA ILE A 148 -1.21 -12.11 -16.75
C ILE A 148 -1.32 -13.51 -17.33
N ASN A 149 -0.62 -14.48 -16.74
CA ASN A 149 -0.73 -15.89 -17.12
C ASN A 149 -1.67 -16.67 -16.19
N ASP A 150 -2.22 -17.75 -16.74
CA ASP A 150 -2.88 -18.82 -16.01
C ASP A 150 -2.00 -20.07 -16.04
N LYS A 151 -1.51 -20.46 -14.86
CA LYS A 151 -0.71 -21.67 -14.70
C LYS A 151 -1.54 -22.94 -14.76
N ALA A 152 -2.80 -22.91 -14.35
CA ALA A 152 -3.62 -24.12 -14.27
C ALA A 152 -3.97 -24.68 -15.66
N ASN A 153 -4.24 -23.80 -16.63
CA ASN A 153 -4.74 -24.20 -17.96
C ASN A 153 -3.90 -23.64 -19.13
N SER A 154 -2.65 -23.23 -18.88
CA SER A 154 -1.72 -22.74 -19.92
C SER A 154 -2.25 -21.58 -20.77
N ARG A 155 -2.82 -20.56 -20.13
CA ARG A 155 -3.35 -19.39 -20.84
C ARG A 155 -2.54 -18.13 -20.55
N VAL A 156 -2.64 -17.16 -21.45
CA VAL A 156 -2.17 -15.79 -21.21
C VAL A 156 -3.32 -14.84 -21.56
N ALA A 157 -3.53 -13.86 -20.70
CA ALA A 157 -4.55 -12.84 -20.86
C ALA A 157 -3.93 -11.43 -20.85
N ARG A 158 -4.63 -10.51 -21.50
CA ARG A 158 -4.31 -9.09 -21.53
C ARG A 158 -5.48 -8.30 -20.96
N ILE A 159 -5.15 -7.39 -20.06
CA ILE A 159 -6.05 -6.42 -19.47
C ILE A 159 -5.73 -5.06 -20.08
N ARG A 160 -6.78 -4.36 -20.50
CA ARG A 160 -6.72 -2.97 -20.93
C ARG A 160 -6.85 -2.04 -19.74
N CYS A 161 -5.85 -1.19 -19.52
CA CYS A 161 -5.81 -0.31 -18.33
C CYS A 161 -6.79 0.88 -18.42
N ASP A 162 -7.21 1.26 -19.62
CA ASP A 162 -8.18 2.35 -19.81
C ASP A 162 -9.60 1.97 -19.38
N ILE A 163 -9.94 0.68 -19.41
CA ILE A 163 -11.25 0.16 -18.99
C ILE A 163 -11.17 -0.84 -17.82
N MET A 164 -9.97 -1.21 -17.39
CA MET A 164 -9.69 -2.21 -16.34
C MET A 164 -10.47 -3.52 -16.55
N LYS A 165 -10.44 -4.06 -17.78
CA LYS A 165 -11.04 -5.35 -18.15
C LYS A 165 -10.11 -6.18 -19.03
N CYS A 166 -10.22 -7.50 -18.89
CA CYS A 166 -9.58 -8.44 -19.80
C CYS A 166 -10.21 -8.30 -21.19
N ASP A 167 -9.38 -8.02 -22.20
CA ASP A 167 -9.85 -7.79 -23.57
C ASP A 167 -9.40 -8.88 -24.55
N LYS A 168 -8.36 -9.65 -24.19
CA LYS A 168 -7.85 -10.78 -24.94
C LYS A 168 -7.40 -11.90 -24.01
N MET A 169 -7.64 -13.13 -24.44
CA MET A 169 -7.13 -14.34 -23.82
C MET A 169 -6.75 -15.33 -24.92
N LEU A 170 -5.69 -16.10 -24.72
CA LEU A 170 -5.34 -17.22 -25.57
C LEU A 170 -4.83 -18.40 -24.75
N THR A 171 -5.08 -19.60 -25.25
CA THR A 171 -4.44 -20.84 -24.79
C THR A 171 -3.12 -21.02 -25.53
N VAL A 172 -2.01 -21.19 -24.81
CA VAL A 172 -0.68 -21.34 -25.41
C VAL A 172 -0.55 -22.77 -25.93
N PRO A 173 -0.32 -22.98 -27.24
CA PRO A 173 -0.23 -24.33 -27.79
C PRO A 173 1.07 -25.02 -27.37
N ASN A 174 1.07 -26.35 -27.35
CA ASN A 174 2.24 -27.21 -27.12
C ASN A 174 2.95 -27.01 -25.76
N VAL A 175 2.26 -26.43 -24.76
CA VAL A 175 2.83 -26.24 -23.42
C VAL A 175 1.84 -26.61 -22.33
N GLN A 176 2.38 -26.95 -21.16
CA GLN A 176 1.63 -27.15 -19.92
C GLN A 176 2.20 -26.24 -18.84
N ALA A 177 1.32 -25.64 -18.05
CA ALA A 177 1.65 -24.81 -16.89
C ALA A 177 2.55 -23.60 -17.20
N VAL A 178 2.01 -22.62 -17.95
CA VAL A 178 2.65 -21.31 -18.11
C VAL A 178 2.83 -20.68 -16.74
N HIS A 179 4.07 -20.58 -16.26
CA HIS A 179 4.38 -20.05 -14.93
C HIS A 179 5.02 -18.66 -15.02
N GLY A 180 6.31 -18.57 -15.34
CA GLY A 180 7.01 -17.28 -15.48
C GLY A 180 6.45 -16.44 -16.63
N LEU A 181 6.11 -15.17 -16.36
CA LEU A 181 5.72 -14.19 -17.39
C LEU A 181 6.26 -12.81 -17.04
N ARG A 182 6.86 -12.12 -18.01
CA ARG A 182 7.31 -10.72 -17.97
C ARG A 182 7.11 -10.07 -19.34
N VAL A 183 7.20 -8.75 -19.41
CA VAL A 183 7.10 -7.92 -20.63
C VAL A 183 8.32 -7.03 -20.80
#